data_AF-G4D5G1-F1
#
_entry.id   AF-G4D5G1-F1
#
_cell.length_a   1.000
_cell.length_b   1.000
_cell.length_c   1.000
_cell.angle_alpha   90.00
_cell.angle_beta   90.00
_cell.angle_gamma   90.00
#
_symmetry.space_group_name_H-M   'P 1'
#
loop_
_entity.id
_entity.type
_entity.pdbx_description
1 polymer ?
#
loop_
_entity_poly.entity_id
_entity_poly.type
_entity_poly.pdbx_seq_one_letter_code
_entity_poly.pdbx_strand_id
1 'polypeptide(L)'
;MKKDRFKVIVDNQGKVQEVLIEGIIQVTWSRNGAPGKMTCNIVKDENLDYQEGNPIAFYVDGEVFFYGYVFSKSRAGEQVISTTCYDQLRYLKNKSTYQYKDWTYGELLKNICADRNLQVGEIDDTKFKIPGRIEVDKEFWEILKFASDMTTASTGKIYVLFDKGGKIYLKNIENMKIKDVIDYDCTEDFIYDTSINSNSYNRVHLKLLDDNKKEIKSATAEDKESIAKWGLLSYSDMTNNEEVDIEAKAKELLKIFNRKHRRLRLKNIVGRPDVRGGSLVPVQMLGIGDIDINSLMMVDYVTHKFSEEHHFMDIEVFNKDISPEIAPQKLEQKQKSSFDGSTKVLGNYDGSNGVVKAANSYLGKPYVWGAASSSAVDCSGLVMQAYKANGVKFPDRMTSRSLSCNPKRYGFVEIPLKQASPGDVMWNKGHVAIMYDGKNVIEASQTKGKTVIQTAWNRNKNFTRAFRYVGG
;
A
#
# COMPACT_ATOMS: atom_id res chain seq x y z
N MET A 1 42.31 -15.84 -10.61
CA MET A 1 40.91 -16.22 -10.36
C MET A 1 40.08 -14.95 -10.29
N LYS A 2 39.24 -14.66 -11.29
CA LYS A 2 38.24 -13.58 -11.15
C LYS A 2 37.28 -14.03 -10.05
N LYS A 3 37.13 -13.22 -9.01
CA LYS A 3 36.12 -13.43 -7.98
C LYS A 3 34.77 -13.19 -8.67
N ASP A 4 33.83 -14.14 -8.62
CA ASP A 4 32.51 -13.93 -9.21
C ASP A 4 31.86 -12.71 -8.56
N ARG A 5 31.53 -11.72 -9.40
CA ARG A 5 31.04 -10.41 -8.99
C ARG A 5 29.73 -10.52 -8.21
N PHE A 6 28.87 -11.44 -8.64
CA PHE A 6 27.55 -11.69 -8.09
C PHE A 6 27.46 -13.14 -7.64
N LYS A 7 27.11 -13.37 -6.38
CA LYS A 7 27.06 -14.70 -5.79
C LYS A 7 25.81 -14.87 -4.93
N VAL A 8 25.08 -15.97 -5.13
CA VAL A 8 23.91 -16.31 -4.30
C VAL A 8 24.21 -17.58 -3.52
N ILE A 9 23.97 -17.54 -2.22
CA ILE A 9 24.17 -18.65 -1.30
C ILE A 9 22.84 -18.96 -0.62
N VAL A 10 22.48 -20.24 -0.57
CA VAL A 10 21.33 -20.75 0.18
C VAL A 10 21.82 -21.66 1.30
N ASP A 11 21.22 -21.54 2.48
CA ASP A 11 21.50 -22.40 3.63
C ASP A 11 20.30 -23.29 3.93
N ASN A 12 20.47 -24.60 3.73
CA ASN A 12 19.48 -25.59 4.18
C ASN A 12 19.97 -26.29 5.44
N GLN A 13 19.58 -25.79 6.61
CA GLN A 13 19.86 -26.39 7.92
C GLN A 13 21.36 -26.65 8.17
N GLY A 14 22.22 -25.71 7.77
CA GLY A 14 23.68 -25.80 7.89
C GLY A 14 24.37 -26.31 6.63
N LYS A 15 23.62 -26.84 5.65
CA LYS A 15 24.16 -27.17 4.32
C LYS A 15 24.15 -25.91 3.46
N VAL A 16 25.26 -25.18 3.52
CA VAL A 16 25.49 -23.96 2.74
C VAL A 16 25.91 -24.32 1.31
N GLN A 17 25.13 -23.85 0.34
CA GLN A 17 25.38 -24.11 -1.08
C GLN A 17 25.35 -22.81 -1.88
N GLU A 18 26.34 -22.63 -2.75
CA GLU A 18 26.30 -21.62 -3.81
C GLU A 18 25.42 -22.12 -4.95
N VAL A 19 24.49 -21.28 -5.39
CA VAL A 19 23.49 -21.66 -6.40
C VAL A 19 23.74 -20.91 -7.71
N LEU A 20 23.56 -21.61 -8.82
CA LEU A 20 23.64 -21.01 -10.15
C LEU A 20 22.35 -20.25 -10.44
N ILE A 21 22.48 -19.02 -10.93
CA ILE A 21 21.36 -18.16 -11.28
C ILE A 21 21.24 -18.01 -12.79
N GLU A 22 20.03 -18.15 -13.30
CA GLU A 22 19.68 -17.84 -14.69
C GLU A 22 19.01 -16.46 -14.79
N GLY A 23 19.48 -15.63 -15.71
CA GLY A 23 18.87 -14.33 -16.00
C GLY A 23 19.09 -13.29 -14.90
N ILE A 24 18.03 -12.53 -14.57
CA ILE A 24 18.15 -11.32 -13.75
C ILE A 24 17.81 -11.61 -12.28
N ILE A 25 18.71 -11.22 -11.38
CA ILE A 25 18.38 -11.07 -9.95
C ILE A 25 17.77 -9.69 -9.76
N GLN A 26 16.55 -9.62 -9.22
CA GLN A 26 15.90 -8.36 -8.87
C GLN A 26 15.83 -8.21 -7.36
N VAL A 27 16.28 -7.08 -6.84
CA VAL A 27 16.13 -6.71 -5.42
C VAL A 27 15.35 -5.43 -5.34
N THR A 28 14.26 -5.43 -4.57
CA THR A 28 13.37 -4.29 -4.43
C THR A 28 13.29 -3.85 -2.98
N TRP A 29 13.39 -2.55 -2.75
CA TRP A 29 13.23 -1.93 -1.44
C TRP A 29 12.27 -0.75 -1.54
N SER A 30 11.43 -0.60 -0.53
CA SER A 30 10.51 0.53 -0.40
C SER A 30 10.65 1.16 0.97
N ARG A 31 10.46 2.48 1.02
CA ARG A 31 10.28 3.20 2.27
C ARG A 31 8.91 2.90 2.91
N ASN A 32 7.88 2.62 2.10
CA ASN A 32 6.48 2.56 2.50
C ASN A 32 6.01 1.14 2.83
N GLY A 33 6.71 0.45 3.72
CA GLY A 33 6.15 -0.74 4.36
C GLY A 33 6.00 -2.01 3.56
N ALA A 34 6.80 -2.11 2.52
CA ALA A 34 7.11 -3.39 1.95
C ALA A 34 8.41 -3.93 2.57
N PRO A 35 8.47 -5.22 2.93
CA PRO A 35 9.75 -5.86 3.16
C PRO A 35 10.58 -5.82 1.88
N GLY A 36 11.90 -5.77 2.04
CA GLY A 36 12.80 -6.00 0.93
C GLY A 36 12.50 -7.35 0.29
N LYS A 37 12.45 -7.37 -1.03
CA LYS A 37 12.11 -8.56 -1.80
C LYS A 37 13.20 -8.82 -2.81
N MET A 38 13.71 -10.04 -2.83
CA MET A 38 14.58 -10.53 -3.89
C MET A 38 13.84 -11.57 -4.73
N THR A 39 14.00 -11.52 -6.05
CA THR A 39 13.59 -12.59 -6.95
C THR A 39 14.75 -13.01 -7.83
N CYS A 40 14.92 -14.32 -7.98
CA CYS A 40 15.95 -14.91 -8.83
C CYS A 40 15.46 -16.26 -9.37
N ASN A 41 16.02 -16.70 -10.50
CA ASN A 41 15.77 -18.02 -11.05
C ASN A 41 16.97 -18.90 -10.74
N ILE A 42 16.77 -19.91 -9.89
CA ILE A 42 17.82 -20.83 -9.48
C ILE A 42 17.81 -22.04 -10.42
N VAL A 43 18.96 -22.35 -11.01
CA VAL A 43 19.13 -23.55 -11.85
C VAL A 43 19.27 -24.77 -10.94
N LYS A 44 18.50 -25.81 -11.24
CA LYS A 44 18.51 -27.07 -10.50
C LYS A 44 19.76 -27.89 -10.87
N ASP A 45 20.56 -28.24 -9.87
CA ASP A 45 21.60 -29.26 -9.96
C ASP A 45 21.21 -30.55 -9.19
N GLU A 46 22.04 -31.59 -9.25
CA GLU A 46 21.78 -32.89 -8.60
C GLU A 46 21.74 -32.81 -7.07
N ASN A 47 22.40 -31.81 -6.47
CA ASN A 47 22.61 -31.68 -5.04
C ASN A 47 21.74 -30.57 -4.40
N LEU A 48 21.06 -29.78 -5.23
CA LEU A 48 20.26 -28.63 -4.83
C LEU A 48 19.00 -29.07 -4.09
N ASP A 49 19.00 -28.82 -2.79
CA ASP A 49 17.86 -29.03 -1.91
C ASP A 49 17.69 -27.82 -1.01
N TYR A 50 16.71 -26.99 -1.33
CA TYR A 50 16.30 -25.85 -0.50
C TYR A 50 14.79 -25.73 -0.40
N GLN A 51 14.35 -25.22 0.74
CA GLN A 51 12.97 -25.16 1.16
C GLN A 51 12.56 -23.73 1.53
N GLU A 52 11.25 -23.49 1.49
CA GLU A 52 10.65 -22.29 2.05
C GLU A 52 11.05 -22.17 3.53
N GLY A 53 11.49 -20.99 3.93
CA GLY A 53 12.06 -20.71 5.25
C GLY A 53 13.58 -20.82 5.31
N ASN A 54 14.25 -21.42 4.31
CA ASN A 54 15.72 -21.44 4.29
C ASN A 54 16.30 -20.02 4.11
N PRO A 55 17.36 -19.66 4.85
CA PRO A 55 18.11 -18.44 4.63
C PRO A 55 18.74 -18.40 3.24
N ILE A 56 18.80 -17.20 2.68
CA ILE A 56 19.44 -16.92 1.39
C ILE A 56 20.13 -15.57 1.44
N ALA A 57 21.37 -15.54 0.95
CA ALA A 57 22.21 -14.36 0.89
C ALA A 57 22.64 -14.10 -0.56
N PHE A 58 22.53 -12.86 -1.01
CA PHE A 58 23.06 -12.40 -2.28
C PHE A 58 24.19 -11.41 -2.03
N TYR A 59 25.34 -11.70 -2.62
CA TYR A 59 26.56 -10.94 -2.50
C TYR A 59 26.86 -10.18 -3.79
N VAL A 60 27.28 -8.93 -3.62
CA VAL A 60 27.78 -8.06 -4.69
C VAL A 60 29.18 -7.64 -4.29
N ASP A 61 30.18 -7.94 -5.13
CA ASP A 61 31.59 -7.62 -4.90
C ASP A 61 32.15 -8.15 -3.55
N GLY A 62 31.57 -9.24 -3.06
CA GLY A 62 31.94 -9.88 -1.79
C GLY A 62 31.24 -9.34 -0.55
N GLU A 63 30.41 -8.30 -0.67
CA GLU A 63 29.58 -7.79 0.42
C GLU A 63 28.15 -8.33 0.34
N VAL A 64 27.51 -8.56 1.49
CA VAL A 64 26.10 -8.98 1.54
C VAL A 64 25.21 -7.83 1.09
N PHE A 65 24.64 -7.96 -0.10
CA PHE A 65 23.72 -6.99 -0.68
C PHE A 65 22.28 -7.23 -0.21
N PHE A 66 21.87 -8.49 -0.16
CA PHE A 66 20.56 -8.90 0.35
C PHE A 66 20.71 -10.15 1.22
N TYR A 67 19.98 -10.19 2.34
CA TYR A 67 19.84 -11.37 3.17
C TYR A 67 18.37 -11.51 3.56
N GLY A 68 17.85 -12.72 3.46
CA GLY A 68 16.47 -12.99 3.79
C GLY A 68 16.16 -14.48 3.77
N TYR A 69 14.90 -14.79 3.52
CA TYR A 69 14.39 -16.16 3.57
C TYR A 69 13.60 -16.46 2.32
N VAL A 70 13.69 -17.71 1.85
CA VAL A 70 12.88 -18.20 0.73
C VAL A 70 11.42 -18.27 1.17
N PHE A 71 10.52 -17.59 0.48
CA PHE A 71 9.08 -17.59 0.83
C PHE A 71 8.20 -18.32 -0.18
N SER A 72 8.63 -18.36 -1.44
CA SER A 72 7.95 -19.16 -2.46
C SER A 72 8.92 -19.55 -3.55
N LYS A 73 8.78 -20.76 -4.06
CA LYS A 73 9.44 -21.22 -5.27
C LYS A 73 8.40 -21.79 -6.24
N SER A 74 8.60 -21.59 -7.53
CA SER A 74 7.74 -22.13 -8.58
C SER A 74 8.58 -22.64 -9.75
N ARG A 75 8.10 -23.68 -10.42
CA ARG A 75 8.79 -24.30 -11.56
C ARG A 75 7.88 -24.32 -12.78
N ALA A 76 8.45 -24.02 -13.93
CA ALA A 76 7.87 -24.29 -15.25
C ALA A 76 8.93 -25.08 -16.03
N GLY A 77 8.69 -26.37 -16.27
CA GLY A 77 9.73 -27.29 -16.75
C GLY A 77 10.64 -27.83 -15.63
N GLU A 78 11.76 -28.46 -16.00
CA GLU A 78 12.55 -29.27 -15.05
C GLU A 78 13.75 -28.58 -14.41
N GLN A 79 14.35 -27.57 -15.07
CA GLN A 79 15.69 -27.10 -14.70
C GLN A 79 15.74 -25.74 -14.01
N VAL A 80 14.67 -24.94 -14.02
CA VAL A 80 14.71 -23.56 -13.50
C VAL A 80 13.63 -23.35 -12.44
N ILE A 81 14.03 -22.78 -11.31
CA ILE A 81 13.19 -22.55 -10.14
C ILE A 81 13.11 -21.05 -9.85
N SER A 82 11.97 -20.43 -10.20
CA SER A 82 11.71 -19.04 -9.83
C SER A 82 11.48 -18.93 -8.33
N THR A 83 12.35 -18.18 -7.66
CA THR A 83 12.41 -18.07 -6.21
C THR A 83 12.14 -16.64 -5.79
N THR A 84 11.23 -16.47 -4.82
CA THR A 84 10.95 -15.18 -4.18
C THR A 84 11.35 -15.24 -2.72
N CYS A 85 12.16 -14.28 -2.31
CA CYS A 85 12.70 -14.16 -0.98
C CYS A 85 12.30 -12.81 -0.38
N TYR A 86 12.15 -12.77 0.95
CA TYR A 86 11.95 -11.51 1.66
C TYR A 86 12.95 -11.37 2.80
N ASP A 87 13.34 -10.14 3.10
CA ASP A 87 14.09 -9.82 4.31
C ASP A 87 13.23 -10.00 5.57
N GLN A 88 13.84 -9.84 6.74
CA GLN A 88 13.16 -10.03 8.01
C GLN A 88 12.08 -8.97 8.34
N LEU A 89 12.02 -7.83 7.61
CA LEU A 89 10.89 -6.90 7.75
C LEU A 89 9.57 -7.59 7.37
N ARG A 90 9.63 -8.70 6.62
CA ARG A 90 8.44 -9.49 6.27
C ARG A 90 7.66 -9.92 7.49
N TYR A 91 8.34 -10.22 8.59
CA TYR A 91 7.71 -10.65 9.82
C TYR A 91 7.01 -9.51 10.55
N LEU A 92 7.26 -8.24 10.23
CA LEU A 92 6.53 -7.11 10.80
C LEU A 92 5.11 -6.93 10.21
N LYS A 93 4.77 -7.70 9.17
CA LYS A 93 3.39 -7.81 8.65
C LYS A 93 2.48 -8.71 9.48
N ASN A 94 3.02 -9.39 10.48
CA ASN A 94 2.19 -10.17 11.39
C ASN A 94 1.39 -9.23 12.28
N LYS A 95 0.17 -9.64 12.63
CA LYS A 95 -0.70 -8.89 13.53
C LYS A 95 -0.57 -9.39 14.95
N SER A 96 -0.70 -8.47 15.90
CA SER A 96 -0.82 -8.79 17.31
C SER A 96 -1.55 -7.68 18.06
N THR A 97 -1.92 -7.97 19.30
CA THR A 97 -2.19 -6.93 20.28
C THR A 97 -0.86 -6.55 20.95
N TYR A 98 -0.48 -5.29 20.87
CA TYR A 98 0.79 -4.80 21.42
C TYR A 98 0.54 -3.58 22.30
N GLN A 99 1.05 -3.63 23.53
CA GLN A 99 1.00 -2.52 24.47
C GLN A 99 2.40 -1.93 24.60
N TYR A 100 2.52 -0.63 24.38
CA TYR A 100 3.76 0.10 24.60
C TYR A 100 3.54 1.28 25.53
N LYS A 101 4.63 1.69 26.19
CA LYS A 101 4.67 2.81 27.14
C LYS A 101 5.19 4.06 26.41
N ASP A 102 5.59 5.07 27.18
CA ASP A 102 6.22 6.30 26.68
C ASP A 102 7.64 6.07 26.14
N TRP A 103 7.71 5.27 25.08
CA TRP A 103 8.92 4.88 24.38
C TRP A 103 9.15 5.78 23.18
N THR A 104 10.41 5.99 22.85
CA THR A 104 10.81 6.55 21.57
C THR A 104 10.53 5.56 20.44
N TYR A 105 10.44 6.03 19.19
CA TYR A 105 10.27 5.15 18.03
C TYR A 105 11.40 4.10 17.94
N GLY A 106 12.64 4.50 18.20
CA GLY A 106 13.78 3.58 18.27
C GLY A 106 13.64 2.50 19.36
N GLU A 107 13.17 2.87 20.55
CA GLU A 107 12.92 1.91 21.64
C GLU A 107 11.77 0.95 21.33
N LEU A 108 10.67 1.47 20.79
CA LEU A 108 9.54 0.65 20.35
C LEU A 108 9.97 -0.39 19.31
N LEU A 109 10.76 0.03 18.32
CA LEU A 109 11.32 -0.86 17.30
C LEU A 109 12.20 -1.94 17.94
N LYS A 110 13.11 -1.58 18.85
CA LYS A 110 13.98 -2.54 19.55
C LYS A 110 13.18 -3.59 20.30
N ASN A 111 12.14 -3.20 21.03
CA ASN A 111 11.30 -4.13 21.78
C ASN A 111 10.52 -5.07 20.83
N ILE A 112 9.88 -4.52 19.79
CA ILE A 112 9.18 -5.34 18.78
C ILE A 112 10.14 -6.34 18.12
N CYS A 113 11.37 -5.92 17.81
CA CYS A 113 12.37 -6.83 17.23
C CYS A 113 12.80 -7.91 18.22
N ALA A 114 13.05 -7.56 19.49
CA ALA A 114 13.45 -8.50 20.53
C ALA A 114 12.40 -9.58 20.78
N ASP A 115 11.13 -9.19 20.93
CA ASP A 115 9.99 -10.11 21.15
C ASP A 115 9.81 -11.13 20.01
N ARG A 116 10.39 -10.83 18.84
CA ARG A 116 10.19 -11.57 17.59
C ARG A 116 11.48 -12.19 17.06
N ASN A 117 12.55 -12.16 17.86
CA ASN A 117 13.88 -12.66 17.50
C ASN A 117 14.40 -12.09 16.16
N LEU A 118 14.09 -10.82 15.88
CA LEU A 118 14.57 -10.11 14.70
C LEU A 118 15.89 -9.43 15.02
N GLN A 119 16.87 -9.57 14.13
CA GLN A 119 18.20 -9.01 14.35
C GLN A 119 18.19 -7.50 14.11
N VAL A 120 18.71 -6.72 15.07
CA VAL A 120 18.81 -5.27 14.95
C VAL A 120 20.25 -4.84 14.66
N GLY A 121 20.37 -3.86 13.78
CA GLY A 121 21.59 -3.09 13.56
C GLY A 121 21.57 -1.81 14.39
N GLU A 122 22.16 -0.76 13.83
CA GLU A 122 22.15 0.55 14.47
C GLU A 122 20.78 1.21 14.34
N ILE A 123 20.27 1.71 15.46
CA ILE A 123 18.98 2.39 15.57
C ILE A 123 19.25 3.76 16.18
N ASP A 124 19.11 4.79 15.36
CA ASP A 124 19.29 6.19 15.77
C ASP A 124 18.28 6.55 16.87
N ASP A 125 18.72 7.36 17.82
CA ASP A 125 17.86 7.85 18.91
C ASP A 125 16.89 8.92 18.37
N THR A 126 15.61 8.58 18.35
CA THR A 126 14.55 9.42 17.80
C THR A 126 14.11 10.55 18.72
N LYS A 127 14.57 10.56 19.99
CA LYS A 127 14.36 11.59 21.03
C LYS A 127 12.92 11.82 21.51
N PHE A 128 11.94 11.82 20.61
CA PHE A 128 10.53 12.01 20.94
C PHE A 128 9.94 10.73 21.54
N LYS A 129 9.22 10.88 22.66
CA LYS A 129 8.49 9.79 23.31
C LYS A 129 7.04 9.77 22.83
N ILE A 130 6.63 8.63 22.30
CA ILE A 130 5.28 8.40 21.81
C ILE A 130 4.39 8.02 22.99
N PRO A 131 3.21 8.63 23.17
CA PRO A 131 2.31 8.29 24.26
C PRO A 131 1.98 6.80 24.30
N GLY A 132 2.07 6.20 25.48
CA GLY A 132 1.74 4.79 25.66
C GLY A 132 0.28 4.47 25.29
N ARG A 133 0.08 3.36 24.58
CA ARG A 133 -1.24 2.88 24.18
C ARG A 133 -1.25 1.38 23.90
N ILE A 134 -2.47 0.85 23.72
CA ILE A 134 -2.72 -0.52 23.31
C ILE A 134 -3.20 -0.50 21.86
N GLU A 135 -2.51 -1.23 21.00
CA GLU A 135 -2.89 -1.46 19.61
C GLU A 135 -3.44 -2.88 19.50
N VAL A 136 -4.69 -3.04 19.04
CA VAL A 136 -5.40 -4.34 19.01
C VAL A 136 -5.47 -4.86 17.58
N ASP A 137 -5.03 -6.10 17.36
CA ASP A 137 -5.01 -6.78 16.04
C ASP A 137 -4.37 -5.94 14.92
N LYS A 138 -3.23 -5.29 15.25
CA LYS A 138 -2.50 -4.42 14.33
C LYS A 138 -1.25 -5.09 13.81
N GLU A 139 -0.95 -4.87 12.53
CA GLU A 139 0.37 -5.23 11.99
C GLU A 139 1.42 -4.41 12.74
N PHE A 140 2.54 -5.03 13.14
CA PHE A 140 3.65 -4.28 13.75
C PHE A 140 4.11 -3.14 12.84
N TRP A 141 3.98 -3.31 11.54
CA TRP A 141 4.26 -2.27 10.58
C TRP A 141 3.35 -1.05 10.70
N GLU A 142 2.05 -1.23 10.95
CA GLU A 142 1.13 -0.13 11.21
C GLU A 142 1.49 0.61 12.51
N ILE A 143 1.88 -0.15 13.55
CA ILE A 143 2.32 0.41 14.84
C ILE A 143 3.59 1.25 14.67
N LEU A 144 4.58 0.71 13.97
CA LEU A 144 5.84 1.41 13.68
C LEU A 144 5.63 2.60 12.74
N LYS A 145 4.69 2.51 11.81
CA LYS A 145 4.32 3.64 10.95
C LYS A 145 3.71 4.78 11.77
N PHE A 146 2.79 4.47 12.69
CA PHE A 146 2.22 5.47 13.59
C PHE A 146 3.32 6.16 14.42
N ALA A 147 4.23 5.38 14.97
CA ALA A 147 5.40 5.88 15.70
C ALA A 147 6.29 6.81 14.86
N SER A 148 6.56 6.42 13.60
CA SER A 148 7.32 7.22 12.64
C SER A 148 6.60 8.53 12.29
N ASP A 149 5.29 8.48 12.02
CA ASP A 149 4.47 9.63 11.66
C ASP A 149 4.40 10.64 12.84
N MET A 150 4.17 10.17 14.07
CA MET A 150 4.18 11.02 15.27
C MET A 150 5.55 11.65 15.52
N THR A 151 6.61 10.85 15.44
CA THR A 151 7.98 11.36 15.61
C THR A 151 8.30 12.43 14.59
N THR A 152 7.92 12.23 13.33
CA THR A 152 8.12 13.21 12.26
C THR A 152 7.32 14.48 12.53
N ALA A 153 6.05 14.36 12.92
CA ALA A 153 5.19 15.50 13.23
C ALA A 153 5.72 16.32 14.42
N SER A 154 6.27 15.68 15.44
CA SER A 154 6.76 16.36 16.65
C SER A 154 8.18 16.91 16.53
N THR A 155 9.05 16.28 15.73
CA THR A 155 10.47 16.65 15.66
C THR A 155 10.87 17.30 14.33
N GLY A 156 10.05 17.18 13.29
CA GLY A 156 10.40 17.53 11.91
C GLY A 156 11.43 16.59 11.27
N LYS A 157 11.94 15.59 11.98
CA LYS A 157 12.97 14.66 11.49
C LYS A 157 12.33 13.38 10.96
N ILE A 158 12.77 12.96 9.78
CA ILE A 158 12.31 11.72 9.14
C ILE A 158 13.31 10.61 9.45
N TYR A 159 12.82 9.51 9.99
CA TYR A 159 13.59 8.29 10.21
C TYR A 159 13.13 7.18 9.28
N VAL A 160 14.08 6.53 8.62
CA VAL A 160 13.87 5.45 7.66
C VAL A 160 14.19 4.12 8.32
N LEU A 161 13.19 3.24 8.33
CA LEU A 161 13.29 1.87 8.80
C LEU A 161 13.58 0.94 7.62
N PHE A 162 14.65 0.15 7.70
CA PHE A 162 15.05 -0.75 6.62
C PHE A 162 15.89 -1.95 7.11
N ASP A 163 16.04 -2.99 6.29
CA ASP A 163 16.97 -4.10 6.55
C ASP A 163 18.25 -3.97 5.71
N LYS A 164 19.43 -4.13 6.32
CA LYS A 164 20.70 -4.23 5.60
C LYS A 164 21.43 -5.49 6.05
N GLY A 165 21.50 -6.47 5.15
CA GLY A 165 22.24 -7.72 5.39
C GLY A 165 21.68 -8.54 6.55
N GLY A 166 20.36 -8.57 6.74
CA GLY A 166 19.70 -9.35 7.79
C GLY A 166 19.75 -8.67 9.15
N LYS A 167 19.87 -7.35 9.17
CA LYS A 167 19.81 -6.52 10.38
C LYS A 167 18.92 -5.33 10.10
N ILE A 168 17.98 -5.06 11.01
CA ILE A 168 17.07 -3.92 10.93
C ILE A 168 17.75 -2.66 11.47
N TYR A 169 17.76 -1.61 10.66
CA TYR A 169 18.27 -0.29 11.00
C TYR A 169 17.15 0.74 11.05
N LEU A 170 17.39 1.78 11.84
CA LEU A 170 16.58 2.99 11.83
C LEU A 170 17.52 4.19 11.73
N LYS A 171 17.45 4.93 10.62
CA LYS A 171 18.37 6.05 10.35
C LYS A 171 17.64 7.34 10.07
N ASN A 172 18.16 8.45 10.59
CA ASN A 172 17.75 9.77 10.12
C ASN A 172 18.08 9.89 8.62
N ILE A 173 17.10 10.34 7.83
CA ILE A 173 17.22 10.52 6.39
C ILE A 173 18.44 11.40 6.01
N GLU A 174 18.81 12.37 6.83
CA GLU A 174 19.95 13.25 6.60
C GLU A 174 21.29 12.51 6.54
N ASN A 175 21.36 11.34 7.20
CA ASN A 175 22.52 10.45 7.23
C ASN A 175 22.48 9.41 6.09
N MET A 176 21.47 9.44 5.22
CA MET A 176 21.29 8.52 4.08
C MET A 176 21.50 9.22 2.73
N LYS A 177 22.33 10.27 2.70
CA LYS A 177 22.67 11.01 1.48
C LYS A 177 23.68 10.25 0.64
N ILE A 178 23.37 10.15 -0.64
CA ILE A 178 24.24 9.59 -1.68
C ILE A 178 24.97 10.75 -2.35
N LYS A 179 26.25 10.56 -2.68
CA LYS A 179 27.10 11.63 -3.23
C LYS A 179 26.86 11.85 -4.71
N ASP A 180 26.68 10.78 -5.46
CA ASP A 180 26.68 10.82 -6.91
C ASP A 180 25.37 11.37 -7.46
N VAL A 181 25.47 12.27 -8.43
CA VAL A 181 24.32 12.90 -9.10
C VAL A 181 23.69 11.94 -10.08
N ILE A 182 22.37 11.92 -10.15
CA ILE A 182 21.60 11.21 -11.18
C ILE A 182 21.08 12.26 -12.17
N ASP A 183 21.55 12.18 -13.41
CA ASP A 183 21.21 13.04 -14.54
C ASP A 183 20.73 12.21 -15.75
N TYR A 184 20.61 12.87 -16.90
CA TYR A 184 20.23 12.22 -18.15
C TYR A 184 21.28 11.20 -18.64
N ASP A 185 22.57 11.45 -18.44
CA ASP A 185 23.64 10.60 -18.98
C ASP A 185 23.70 9.24 -18.29
N CYS A 186 23.30 9.19 -17.00
CA CYS A 186 23.21 7.94 -16.26
C CYS A 186 21.82 7.26 -16.33
N THR A 187 20.87 7.82 -17.09
CA THR A 187 19.48 7.36 -17.17
C THR A 187 19.09 6.99 -18.61
N GLU A 188 18.70 5.74 -18.85
CA GLU A 188 18.25 5.31 -20.19
C GLU A 188 16.84 5.82 -20.52
N ASP A 189 15.91 5.70 -19.56
CA ASP A 189 14.51 6.10 -19.74
C ASP A 189 13.96 6.70 -18.43
N PHE A 190 12.93 7.52 -18.54
CA PHE A 190 12.20 8.03 -17.38
C PHE A 190 10.70 8.14 -17.68
N ILE A 191 9.89 7.97 -16.64
CA ILE A 191 8.47 8.30 -16.67
C ILE A 191 8.28 9.54 -15.81
N TYR A 192 7.74 10.58 -16.43
CA TYR A 192 7.28 11.78 -15.77
C TYR A 192 5.77 11.94 -16.00
N ASP A 193 4.98 11.68 -14.95
CA ASP A 193 3.53 11.84 -14.99
C ASP A 193 3.12 13.12 -14.28
N THR A 194 2.20 13.88 -14.87
CA THR A 194 1.50 14.99 -14.19
C THR A 194 0.00 14.73 -14.18
N SER A 195 -0.68 15.05 -13.08
CA SER A 195 -2.12 14.81 -12.95
C SER A 195 -2.79 15.81 -12.02
N ILE A 196 -4.01 16.21 -12.39
CA ILE A 196 -4.98 16.90 -11.52
C ILE A 196 -6.24 16.04 -11.28
N ASN A 197 -6.22 14.78 -11.71
CA ASN A 197 -7.41 13.93 -11.77
C ASN A 197 -7.92 13.50 -10.39
N SER A 198 -7.04 13.51 -9.38
CA SER A 198 -7.34 12.98 -8.06
C SER A 198 -6.66 13.85 -7.00
N ASN A 199 -7.41 14.16 -5.93
CA ASN A 199 -6.96 14.96 -4.79
C ASN A 199 -6.25 16.29 -5.13
N SER A 200 -6.60 16.92 -6.26
CA SER A 200 -6.16 18.26 -6.64
C SER A 200 -7.38 19.17 -6.61
N TYR A 201 -7.35 20.21 -5.78
CA TYR A 201 -8.51 21.06 -5.53
C TYR A 201 -8.11 22.53 -5.52
N ASN A 202 -8.77 23.31 -6.37
CA ASN A 202 -8.59 24.76 -6.48
C ASN A 202 -9.69 25.55 -5.74
N ARG A 203 -10.60 24.83 -5.06
CA ARG A 203 -11.52 25.38 -4.08
C ARG A 203 -11.64 24.44 -2.87
N VAL A 204 -11.53 24.99 -1.66
CA VAL A 204 -11.75 24.28 -0.40
C VAL A 204 -12.90 24.94 0.33
N HIS A 205 -13.94 24.16 0.65
CA HIS A 205 -15.13 24.59 1.35
C HIS A 205 -15.29 23.83 2.67
N LEU A 206 -15.09 24.50 3.80
CA LEU A 206 -15.20 23.89 5.13
C LEU A 206 -16.45 24.37 5.86
N LYS A 207 -17.08 23.47 6.61
CA LYS A 207 -18.24 23.78 7.47
C LYS A 207 -17.92 23.48 8.94
N LEU A 208 -18.28 24.40 9.82
CA LEU A 208 -18.40 24.18 11.25
C LEU A 208 -19.86 23.88 11.57
N LEU A 209 -20.11 22.76 12.20
CA LEU A 209 -21.44 22.31 12.64
C LEU A 209 -21.56 22.37 14.16
N ASP A 210 -22.79 22.53 14.64
CA ASP A 210 -23.13 22.31 16.04
C ASP A 210 -23.23 20.81 16.35
N ASP A 211 -23.45 20.48 17.63
CA ASP A 211 -23.61 19.10 18.08
C ASP A 211 -24.86 18.40 17.49
N ASN A 212 -25.81 19.18 16.97
CA ASN A 212 -27.01 18.71 16.27
C ASN A 212 -26.80 18.63 14.74
N LYS A 213 -25.56 18.80 14.26
CA LYS A 213 -25.16 18.80 12.85
C LYS A 213 -25.75 19.94 12.02
N LYS A 214 -26.21 21.00 12.65
CA LYS A 214 -26.64 22.23 11.99
C LYS A 214 -25.42 23.10 11.69
N GLU A 215 -25.37 23.68 10.50
CA GLU A 215 -24.28 24.57 10.11
C GLU A 215 -24.28 25.84 10.96
N ILE A 216 -23.14 26.11 11.61
CA ILE A 216 -22.87 27.34 12.38
C ILE A 216 -22.16 28.34 11.48
N LYS A 217 -21.08 27.90 10.82
CA LYS A 217 -20.20 28.75 10.02
C LYS A 217 -19.67 27.96 8.82
N SER A 218 -19.40 28.64 7.71
CA SER A 218 -18.68 28.08 6.58
C SER A 218 -17.59 29.01 6.10
N ALA A 219 -16.54 28.43 5.54
CA ALA A 219 -15.42 29.14 4.95
C ALA A 219 -15.08 28.56 3.59
N THR A 220 -14.82 29.43 2.63
CA THR A 220 -14.34 29.05 1.29
C THR A 220 -13.01 29.72 1.00
N ALA A 221 -12.03 28.94 0.59
CA ALA A 221 -10.82 29.42 -0.04
C ALA A 221 -10.82 28.93 -1.50
N GLU A 222 -10.48 29.80 -2.44
CA GLU A 222 -10.43 29.46 -3.87
C GLU A 222 -9.28 30.17 -4.57
N ASP A 223 -8.82 29.59 -5.67
CA ASP A 223 -7.80 30.16 -6.53
C ASP A 223 -8.34 30.35 -7.95
N LYS A 224 -8.64 31.61 -8.29
CA LYS A 224 -9.31 31.95 -9.56
C LYS A 224 -8.44 31.65 -10.78
N GLU A 225 -7.12 31.74 -10.64
CA GLU A 225 -6.20 31.44 -11.74
C GLU A 225 -6.19 29.95 -12.09
N SER A 226 -6.06 29.07 -11.09
CA SER A 226 -6.18 27.63 -11.30
C SER A 226 -7.58 27.21 -11.74
N ILE A 227 -8.64 27.88 -11.27
CA ILE A 227 -10.02 27.62 -11.74
C ILE A 227 -10.15 27.96 -13.23
N ALA A 228 -9.60 29.09 -13.67
CA ALA A 228 -9.60 29.47 -15.08
C ALA A 228 -8.82 28.46 -15.95
N LYS A 229 -7.74 27.87 -15.41
CA LYS A 229 -6.89 26.91 -16.14
C LYS A 229 -7.43 25.47 -16.14
N TRP A 230 -7.98 25.00 -15.03
CA TRP A 230 -8.32 23.58 -14.80
C TRP A 230 -9.82 23.30 -14.70
N GLY A 231 -10.66 24.34 -14.68
CA GLY A 231 -12.05 24.23 -14.25
C GLY A 231 -12.18 24.10 -12.74
N LEU A 232 -13.41 24.13 -12.22
CA LEU A 232 -13.65 24.07 -10.78
C LEU A 232 -13.43 22.66 -10.22
N LEU A 233 -12.45 22.53 -9.32
CA LEU A 233 -12.15 21.31 -8.57
C LEU A 233 -12.31 21.61 -7.08
N SER A 234 -13.39 21.12 -6.48
CA SER A 234 -13.76 21.46 -5.09
C SER A 234 -13.55 20.31 -4.12
N TYR A 235 -12.92 20.60 -2.99
CA TYR A 235 -12.91 19.77 -1.79
C TYR A 235 -13.84 20.36 -0.74
N SER A 236 -14.58 19.50 -0.05
CA SER A 236 -15.43 19.91 1.07
C SER A 236 -15.28 18.96 2.24
N ASP A 237 -15.21 19.53 3.44
CA ASP A 237 -15.26 18.78 4.69
C ASP A 237 -16.00 19.55 5.79
N MET A 238 -16.32 18.86 6.87
CA MET A 238 -17.09 19.39 7.98
C MET A 238 -16.49 18.96 9.32
N THR A 239 -16.47 19.88 10.27
CA THR A 239 -16.07 19.65 11.65
C THR A 239 -17.15 20.16 12.60
N ASN A 240 -17.24 19.58 13.79
CA ASN A 240 -17.99 20.14 14.92
C ASN A 240 -17.05 20.66 16.02
N ASN A 241 -15.74 20.71 15.75
CA ASN A 241 -14.75 21.25 16.67
C ASN A 241 -14.64 22.77 16.48
N GLU A 242 -15.18 23.50 17.45
CA GLU A 242 -15.17 24.97 17.49
C GLU A 242 -13.77 25.56 17.66
N GLU A 243 -12.80 24.77 18.12
CA GLU A 243 -11.39 25.20 18.22
C GLU A 243 -10.70 25.30 16.85
N VAL A 244 -11.28 24.68 15.82
CA VAL A 244 -10.72 24.70 14.46
C VAL A 244 -11.10 26.03 13.78
N ASP A 245 -10.10 26.87 13.51
CA ASP A 245 -10.27 28.02 12.61
C ASP A 245 -10.45 27.54 11.17
N ILE A 246 -11.72 27.36 10.76
CA ILE A 246 -12.08 26.87 9.43
C ILE A 246 -11.66 27.82 8.29
N GLU A 247 -11.46 29.11 8.54
CA GLU A 247 -11.01 30.06 7.50
C GLU A 247 -9.52 29.92 7.24
N ALA A 248 -8.71 29.92 8.30
CA ALA A 248 -7.28 29.65 8.19
C ALA A 248 -7.04 28.27 7.61
N LYS A 249 -7.80 27.25 8.07
CA LYS A 249 -7.65 25.88 7.61
C LYS A 249 -8.00 25.70 6.13
N ALA A 250 -9.05 26.37 5.64
CA ALA A 250 -9.40 26.34 4.23
C ALA A 250 -8.26 26.88 3.36
N LYS A 251 -7.60 27.97 3.79
CA LYS A 251 -6.44 28.55 3.09
C LYS A 251 -5.23 27.63 3.12
N GLU A 252 -4.94 26.98 4.25
CA GLU A 252 -3.85 26.00 4.35
C GLU A 252 -4.06 24.79 3.44
N LEU A 253 -5.26 24.20 3.47
CA LEU A 253 -5.61 23.06 2.63
C LEU A 253 -5.58 23.43 1.16
N LEU A 254 -6.04 24.63 0.79
CA LEU A 254 -5.95 25.11 -0.59
C LEU A 254 -4.48 25.18 -1.07
N LYS A 255 -3.54 25.62 -0.23
CA LYS A 255 -2.11 25.63 -0.59
C LYS A 255 -1.53 24.24 -0.83
N ILE A 256 -2.06 23.22 -0.14
CA ILE A 256 -1.61 21.83 -0.28
C ILE A 256 -2.27 21.16 -1.49
N PHE A 257 -3.56 21.42 -1.73
CA PHE A 257 -4.35 20.74 -2.76
C PHE A 257 -4.34 21.43 -4.12
N ASN A 258 -4.12 22.75 -4.19
CA ASN A 258 -4.09 23.50 -5.45
C ASN A 258 -2.74 23.34 -6.14
N ARG A 259 -2.42 22.11 -6.53
CA ARG A 259 -1.19 21.76 -7.25
C ARG A 259 -1.45 20.57 -8.16
N LYS A 260 -0.66 20.45 -9.22
CA LYS A 260 -0.59 19.21 -9.99
C LYS A 260 0.20 18.18 -9.18
N HIS A 261 -0.29 16.96 -9.13
CA HIS A 261 0.53 15.83 -8.67
C HIS A 261 1.52 15.47 -9.76
N ARG A 262 2.76 15.22 -9.34
CA ARG A 262 3.87 14.86 -10.23
C ARG A 262 4.53 13.61 -9.73
N ARG A 263 4.85 12.73 -10.66
CA ARG A 263 5.53 11.48 -10.38
C ARG A 263 6.75 11.38 -11.29
N LEU A 264 7.89 11.02 -10.70
CA LEU A 264 9.09 10.72 -11.45
C LEU A 264 9.59 9.31 -11.15
N ARG A 265 9.75 8.53 -12.21
CA ARG A 265 10.43 7.24 -12.18
C ARG A 265 11.59 7.26 -13.16
N LEU A 266 12.80 7.03 -12.67
CA LEU A 266 13.98 6.87 -13.50
C LEU A 266 14.20 5.37 -13.72
N LYS A 267 14.42 4.95 -14.96
CA LYS A 267 14.52 3.55 -15.33
C LYS A 267 15.87 3.24 -15.95
N ASN A 268 16.30 2.02 -15.72
CA ASN A 268 17.56 1.48 -16.24
C ASN A 268 18.73 2.43 -16.01
N ILE A 269 18.74 3.09 -14.85
CA ILE A 269 19.84 3.95 -14.47
C ILE A 269 21.02 3.08 -14.04
N VAL A 270 22.25 3.55 -14.27
CA VAL A 270 23.45 2.82 -13.87
C VAL A 270 23.37 2.47 -12.38
N GLY A 271 23.51 1.20 -12.07
CA GLY A 271 23.26 0.67 -10.74
C GLY A 271 24.25 1.18 -9.70
N ARG A 272 23.72 1.56 -8.54
CA ARG A 272 24.49 1.97 -7.36
C ARG A 272 24.08 1.13 -6.16
N PRO A 273 24.96 0.27 -5.61
CA PRO A 273 24.58 -0.64 -4.53
C PRO A 273 24.21 0.02 -3.19
N ASP A 274 24.57 1.28 -3.00
CA ASP A 274 24.28 2.06 -1.78
C ASP A 274 22.92 2.78 -1.82
N VAL A 275 22.29 2.88 -2.99
CA VAL A 275 20.95 3.45 -3.15
C VAL A 275 19.90 2.46 -2.66
N ARG A 276 18.96 2.92 -1.83
CA ARG A 276 17.84 2.11 -1.35
C ARG A 276 16.59 2.96 -1.11
N GLY A 277 15.46 2.30 -0.82
CA GLY A 277 14.27 2.99 -0.32
C GLY A 277 14.60 3.81 0.93
N GLY A 278 14.35 5.11 0.88
CA GLY A 278 14.67 6.11 1.90
C GLY A 278 16.00 6.84 1.73
N SER A 279 16.86 6.48 0.75
CA SER A 279 18.06 7.25 0.43
C SER A 279 17.72 8.64 -0.12
N LEU A 280 18.58 9.63 0.14
CA LEU A 280 18.53 10.94 -0.52
C LEU A 280 19.56 10.97 -1.66
N VAL A 281 19.07 11.08 -2.89
CA VAL A 281 19.90 11.12 -4.11
C VAL A 281 19.82 12.51 -4.75
N PRO A 282 20.94 13.14 -5.11
CA PRO A 282 20.92 14.35 -5.90
C PRO A 282 20.46 14.00 -7.32
N VAL A 283 19.41 14.66 -7.81
CA VAL A 283 18.89 14.48 -9.17
C VAL A 283 18.98 15.81 -9.91
N GLN A 284 19.57 15.77 -11.10
CA GLN A 284 19.72 16.91 -11.99
C GLN A 284 19.12 16.57 -13.37
N MET A 285 17.88 16.96 -13.58
CA MET A 285 17.16 16.78 -14.85
C MET A 285 16.46 18.09 -15.21
N LEU A 286 17.08 18.83 -16.14
CA LEU A 286 16.55 20.10 -16.65
C LEU A 286 15.58 19.82 -17.81
N GLY A 287 14.43 20.49 -17.82
CA GLY A 287 13.44 20.38 -18.89
C GLY A 287 12.75 19.02 -18.97
N ILE A 288 12.57 18.32 -17.83
CA ILE A 288 11.92 16.98 -17.80
C ILE A 288 10.43 17.02 -18.14
N GLY A 289 9.85 18.22 -18.22
CA GLY A 289 8.46 18.44 -18.56
C GLY A 289 8.11 19.90 -18.26
N ASP A 290 7.25 20.12 -17.26
CA ASP A 290 6.85 21.46 -16.83
C ASP A 290 7.70 22.01 -15.67
N ILE A 291 8.80 21.35 -15.30
CA ILE A 291 9.74 21.79 -14.25
C ILE A 291 11.19 21.42 -14.58
N ASP A 292 12.12 22.08 -13.89
CA ASP A 292 13.51 21.65 -13.74
C ASP A 292 13.69 20.96 -12.39
N ILE A 293 14.48 19.89 -12.37
CA ILE A 293 14.87 19.20 -11.13
C ILE A 293 16.36 19.40 -10.94
N ASN A 294 16.73 20.11 -9.88
CA ASN A 294 18.10 20.21 -9.39
C ASN A 294 18.06 20.24 -7.87
N SER A 295 17.83 19.08 -7.27
CA SER A 295 17.62 18.97 -5.82
C SER A 295 17.91 17.57 -5.29
N LEU A 296 18.03 17.46 -3.97
CA LEU A 296 17.98 16.16 -3.30
C LEU A 296 16.57 15.60 -3.36
N MET A 297 16.47 14.37 -3.85
CA MET A 297 15.23 13.63 -3.97
C MET A 297 15.29 12.41 -3.05
N MET A 298 14.20 12.13 -2.33
CA MET A 298 14.08 10.90 -1.57
C MET A 298 13.64 9.77 -2.47
N VAL A 299 14.30 8.61 -2.35
CA VAL A 299 13.89 7.39 -3.05
C VAL A 299 12.73 6.74 -2.28
N ASP A 300 11.55 6.64 -2.88
CA ASP A 300 10.41 5.92 -2.28
C ASP A 300 10.52 4.41 -2.51
N TYR A 301 10.96 4.06 -3.72
CA TYR A 301 11.07 2.68 -4.20
C TYR A 301 12.28 2.55 -5.11
N VAL A 302 13.01 1.44 -4.97
CA VAL A 302 14.07 1.04 -5.90
C VAL A 302 13.90 -0.41 -6.30
N THR A 303 14.23 -0.72 -7.54
CA THR A 303 14.45 -2.08 -8.06
C THR A 303 15.84 -2.15 -8.65
N HIS A 304 16.77 -2.83 -7.98
CA HIS A 304 18.05 -3.20 -8.58
C HIS A 304 17.89 -4.46 -9.43
N LYS A 305 18.54 -4.48 -10.59
CA LYS A 305 18.56 -5.57 -11.56
C LYS A 305 20.01 -5.94 -11.83
N PHE A 306 20.39 -7.17 -11.52
CA PHE A 306 21.73 -7.69 -11.72
C PHE A 306 21.69 -8.82 -12.75
N SER A 307 22.59 -8.77 -13.73
CA SER A 307 22.74 -9.80 -14.76
C SER A 307 24.20 -9.90 -15.18
N GLU A 308 24.83 -11.07 -15.02
CA GLU A 308 26.23 -11.36 -15.36
C GLU A 308 27.24 -10.30 -14.88
N GLU A 309 27.49 -9.26 -15.69
CA GLU A 309 28.43 -8.16 -15.38
C GLU A 309 27.75 -6.80 -15.16
N HIS A 310 26.44 -6.71 -15.39
CA HIS A 310 25.68 -5.46 -15.36
C HIS A 310 24.84 -5.30 -14.09
N HIS A 311 24.77 -4.06 -13.62
CA HIS A 311 23.87 -3.63 -12.55
C HIS A 311 23.14 -2.38 -13.03
N PHE A 312 21.82 -2.46 -13.13
CA PHE A 312 20.95 -1.33 -13.38
C PHE A 312 19.94 -1.19 -12.24
N MET A 313 19.33 -0.02 -12.13
CA MET A 313 18.22 0.17 -11.20
C MET A 313 17.09 0.99 -11.80
N ASP A 314 15.89 0.79 -11.27
CA ASP A 314 14.76 1.70 -11.47
C ASP A 314 14.46 2.35 -10.12
N ILE A 315 14.29 3.66 -10.07
CA ILE A 315 13.94 4.39 -8.84
C ILE A 315 12.68 5.23 -9.04
N GLU A 316 11.83 5.25 -8.02
CA GLU A 316 10.77 6.24 -7.87
C GLU A 316 11.22 7.23 -6.81
N VAL A 317 11.25 8.51 -7.18
CA VAL A 317 11.82 9.58 -6.35
C VAL A 317 10.79 10.67 -6.09
N PHE A 318 10.94 11.36 -4.96
CA PHE A 318 10.04 12.43 -4.58
C PHE A 318 10.74 13.54 -3.78
N ASN A 319 10.19 14.74 -3.90
CA ASN A 319 10.48 15.90 -3.06
C ASN A 319 9.18 16.72 -2.91
N LYS A 320 9.28 18.02 -2.59
CA LYS A 320 8.11 18.89 -2.50
C LYS A 320 7.39 19.12 -3.84
N ASP A 321 8.12 19.08 -4.95
CA ASP A 321 7.65 19.42 -6.30
C ASP A 321 7.21 18.15 -7.07
N ILE A 322 7.91 17.04 -6.84
CA ILE A 322 7.57 15.68 -7.26
C ILE A 322 7.03 14.96 -6.04
N SER A 323 5.72 15.03 -5.81
CA SER A 323 5.11 14.44 -4.62
C SER A 323 3.96 13.54 -5.05
N PRO A 324 3.88 12.30 -4.53
CA PRO A 324 2.73 11.46 -4.79
C PRO A 324 1.46 12.11 -4.24
N GLU A 325 0.33 11.63 -4.74
CA GLU A 325 -0.99 12.12 -4.36
C GLU A 325 -1.19 12.11 -2.83
N ILE A 326 -1.50 13.29 -2.27
CA ILE A 326 -1.83 13.42 -0.83
C ILE A 326 -3.34 13.33 -0.69
N ALA A 327 -3.81 12.23 -0.09
CA ALA A 327 -5.22 12.10 0.26
C ALA A 327 -5.58 13.12 1.37
N PRO A 328 -6.71 13.82 1.26
CA PRO A 328 -7.18 14.72 2.31
C PRO A 328 -7.38 13.96 3.63
N GLN A 329 -6.73 14.41 4.69
CA GLN A 329 -7.09 14.00 6.05
C GLN A 329 -8.40 14.68 6.43
N LYS A 330 -9.33 13.92 7.01
CA LYS A 330 -10.58 14.50 7.51
C LYS A 330 -10.30 15.47 8.65
N LEU A 331 -11.06 16.55 8.71
CA LEU A 331 -11.03 17.47 9.84
C LEU A 331 -11.37 16.73 11.14
N GLU A 332 -10.66 17.11 12.20
CA GLU A 332 -10.89 16.57 13.55
C GLU A 332 -12.31 16.90 14.01
N GLN A 333 -12.95 15.94 14.68
CA GLN A 333 -14.26 16.11 15.32
C GLN A 333 -14.06 16.20 16.84
N LYS A 334 -14.97 16.88 17.56
CA LYS A 334 -15.00 16.83 19.03
C LYS A 334 -15.07 15.35 19.46
N GLN A 335 -14.03 14.86 20.13
CA GLN A 335 -14.07 13.56 20.77
C GLN A 335 -14.97 13.65 22.01
N LYS A 336 -16.07 12.90 22.05
CA LYS A 336 -16.75 12.63 23.32
C LYS A 336 -15.86 11.66 24.11
N SER A 337 -15.18 12.18 25.13
CA SER A 337 -14.57 11.35 26.16
C SER A 337 -15.68 10.62 26.90
N SER A 338 -15.86 9.34 26.61
CA SER A 338 -16.58 8.43 27.50
C SER A 338 -15.94 7.06 27.41
N PHE A 339 -15.05 6.82 28.36
CA PHE A 339 -14.66 5.49 28.80
C PHE A 339 -15.87 4.92 29.53
N ASP A 340 -16.57 3.94 28.95
CA ASP A 340 -17.42 3.04 29.72
C ASP A 340 -17.57 1.70 29.01
N GLY A 341 -17.25 0.64 29.75
CA GLY A 341 -17.40 -0.73 29.32
C GLY A 341 -18.81 -1.19 29.60
N SER A 342 -19.58 -1.50 28.56
CA SER A 342 -20.56 -2.59 28.61
C SER A 342 -21.17 -2.84 27.23
N THR A 343 -21.18 -4.13 26.89
CA THR A 343 -21.83 -4.73 25.73
C THR A 343 -23.31 -4.34 25.64
N LYS A 344 -23.74 -3.86 24.47
CA LYS A 344 -25.17 -3.80 24.12
C LYS A 344 -25.40 -4.32 22.70
N VAL A 345 -26.14 -5.42 22.63
CA VAL A 345 -26.64 -6.10 21.44
C VAL A 345 -27.70 -5.24 20.75
N LEU A 346 -27.59 -5.05 19.44
CA LEU A 346 -28.58 -4.51 18.49
C LEU A 346 -28.34 -5.28 17.18
N GLY A 347 -29.27 -5.77 16.35
CA GLY A 347 -30.68 -5.51 16.07
C GLY A 347 -30.84 -5.67 14.54
N ASN A 348 -31.80 -6.48 14.08
CA ASN A 348 -31.95 -7.08 12.73
C ASN A 348 -31.67 -6.19 11.48
N TYR A 349 -30.94 -6.76 10.51
CA TYR A 349 -30.71 -6.26 9.14
C TYR A 349 -31.57 -7.04 8.12
N ASP A 350 -32.49 -6.36 7.43
CA ASP A 350 -33.27 -6.91 6.28
C ASP A 350 -32.59 -6.55 4.94
N GLY A 351 -31.40 -7.12 4.71
CA GLY A 351 -30.49 -6.64 3.65
C GLY A 351 -30.46 -7.38 2.32
N SER A 352 -31.10 -8.55 2.21
CA SER A 352 -30.92 -9.43 1.06
C SER A 352 -31.63 -8.92 -0.21
N ASN A 353 -32.90 -8.52 -0.10
CA ASN A 353 -33.71 -8.10 -1.26
C ASN A 353 -33.27 -6.76 -1.86
N GLY A 354 -32.82 -5.82 -1.03
CA GLY A 354 -32.38 -4.50 -1.49
C GLY A 354 -31.06 -4.52 -2.26
N VAL A 355 -30.11 -5.38 -1.85
CA VAL A 355 -28.83 -5.56 -2.55
C VAL A 355 -29.05 -6.16 -3.94
N VAL A 356 -29.93 -7.17 -4.04
CA VAL A 356 -30.29 -7.79 -5.30
C VAL A 356 -30.99 -6.79 -6.24
N LYS A 357 -31.95 -6.00 -5.73
CA LYS A 357 -32.63 -4.96 -6.51
C LYS A 357 -31.66 -3.90 -7.04
N ALA A 358 -30.70 -3.48 -6.20
CA ALA A 358 -29.67 -2.54 -6.61
C ALA A 358 -28.77 -3.14 -7.70
N ALA A 359 -28.33 -4.39 -7.55
CA ALA A 359 -27.53 -5.09 -8.55
C ALA A 359 -28.26 -5.23 -9.91
N ASN A 360 -29.57 -5.52 -9.88
CA ASN A 360 -30.40 -5.59 -11.09
C ASN A 360 -30.44 -4.28 -11.90
N SER A 361 -30.39 -3.12 -11.22
CA SER A 361 -30.35 -1.81 -11.90
C SER A 361 -29.07 -1.58 -12.73
N TYR A 362 -28.06 -2.46 -12.59
CA TYR A 362 -26.83 -2.42 -13.36
C TYR A 362 -26.83 -3.35 -14.56
N LEU A 363 -27.81 -4.25 -14.72
CA LEU A 363 -27.88 -5.17 -15.87
C LEU A 363 -27.76 -4.40 -17.19
N GLY A 364 -26.89 -4.91 -18.09
CA GLY A 364 -26.59 -4.30 -19.38
C GLY A 364 -25.55 -3.17 -19.35
N LYS A 365 -25.16 -2.66 -18.17
CA LYS A 365 -24.13 -1.61 -18.08
C LYS A 365 -22.73 -2.15 -18.39
N PRO A 366 -21.84 -1.33 -18.99
CA PRO A 366 -20.49 -1.74 -19.37
C PRO A 366 -19.60 -2.11 -18.18
N TYR A 367 -18.78 -3.14 -18.41
CA TYR A 367 -17.69 -3.56 -17.55
C TYR A 367 -16.46 -2.70 -17.84
N VAL A 368 -15.95 -2.01 -16.83
CA VAL A 368 -14.70 -1.25 -16.90
C VAL A 368 -13.87 -1.55 -15.66
N TRP A 369 -12.65 -2.06 -15.85
CA TRP A 369 -11.75 -2.40 -14.75
C TRP A 369 -11.50 -1.19 -13.85
N GLY A 370 -11.70 -1.35 -12.53
CA GLY A 370 -11.57 -0.26 -11.56
C GLY A 370 -12.80 0.66 -11.46
N ALA A 371 -13.81 0.52 -12.32
CA ALA A 371 -15.00 1.37 -12.24
C ALA A 371 -15.91 0.96 -11.07
N ALA A 372 -16.55 1.96 -10.46
CA ALA A 372 -17.56 1.81 -9.40
C ALA A 372 -18.54 3.00 -9.46
N SER A 373 -19.09 3.24 -10.66
CA SER A 373 -19.96 4.38 -10.97
C SER A 373 -21.35 3.89 -11.38
N SER A 374 -22.33 4.78 -11.47
CA SER A 374 -23.68 4.44 -11.94
C SER A 374 -23.75 4.06 -13.42
N SER A 375 -22.74 4.42 -14.24
CA SER A 375 -22.71 4.18 -15.68
C SER A 375 -21.83 2.99 -16.09
N ALA A 376 -20.80 2.66 -15.31
CA ALA A 376 -19.91 1.52 -15.55
C ALA A 376 -19.34 0.97 -14.23
N VAL A 377 -19.14 -0.35 -14.17
CA VAL A 377 -18.66 -1.06 -12.98
C VAL A 377 -17.68 -2.17 -13.34
N ASP A 378 -16.72 -2.47 -12.47
CA ASP A 378 -16.09 -3.79 -12.45
C ASP A 378 -16.83 -4.74 -11.51
N CYS A 379 -16.35 -5.97 -11.37
CA CYS A 379 -16.98 -6.97 -10.51
C CYS A 379 -17.09 -6.51 -9.05
N SER A 380 -16.05 -5.84 -8.55
CA SER A 380 -15.99 -5.35 -7.17
C SER A 380 -16.82 -4.08 -6.98
N GLY A 381 -16.80 -3.19 -7.98
CA GLY A 381 -17.60 -1.98 -8.07
C GLY A 381 -19.09 -2.28 -8.09
N LEU A 382 -19.53 -3.32 -8.80
CA LEU A 382 -20.93 -3.77 -8.77
C LEU A 382 -21.37 -4.13 -7.34
N VAL A 383 -20.58 -4.95 -6.64
CA VAL A 383 -20.87 -5.34 -5.25
C VAL A 383 -20.90 -4.11 -4.34
N MET A 384 -19.88 -3.25 -4.43
CA MET A 384 -19.80 -2.04 -3.62
C MET A 384 -21.00 -1.11 -3.84
N GLN A 385 -21.43 -0.91 -5.08
CA GLN A 385 -22.55 -0.03 -5.39
C GLN A 385 -23.88 -0.61 -4.92
N ALA A 386 -24.06 -1.93 -5.04
CA ALA A 386 -25.27 -2.60 -4.56
C ALA A 386 -25.43 -2.48 -3.03
N TYR A 387 -24.36 -2.67 -2.27
CA TYR A 387 -24.39 -2.52 -0.81
C TYR A 387 -24.45 -1.05 -0.36
N LYS A 388 -23.77 -0.12 -1.05
CA LYS A 388 -23.89 1.33 -0.78
C LYS A 388 -25.31 1.84 -0.97
N ALA A 389 -26.02 1.37 -2.00
CA ALA A 389 -27.43 1.70 -2.22
C ALA A 389 -28.34 1.25 -1.07
N ASN A 390 -27.86 0.34 -0.22
CA ASN A 390 -28.54 -0.18 0.96
C ASN A 390 -27.92 0.34 2.27
N GLY A 391 -27.24 1.49 2.22
CA GLY A 391 -26.75 2.20 3.41
C GLY A 391 -25.43 1.67 3.97
N VAL A 392 -24.80 0.66 3.36
CA VAL A 392 -23.51 0.14 3.80
C VAL A 392 -22.39 1.11 3.46
N LYS A 393 -21.60 1.46 4.47
CA LYS A 393 -20.42 2.31 4.32
C LYS A 393 -19.17 1.43 4.31
N PHE A 394 -18.47 1.41 3.18
CA PHE A 394 -17.17 0.75 3.11
C PHE A 394 -16.05 1.69 3.51
N PRO A 395 -15.03 1.22 4.25
CA PRO A 395 -13.90 2.05 4.67
C PRO A 395 -12.99 2.46 3.50
N ASP A 396 -12.95 1.65 2.44
CA ASP A 396 -12.17 1.88 1.22
C ASP A 396 -12.78 1.07 0.05
N ARG A 397 -12.09 1.01 -1.10
CA ARG A 397 -12.51 0.16 -2.21
C ARG A 397 -12.39 -1.31 -1.82
N MET A 398 -13.53 -1.95 -1.60
CA MET A 398 -13.61 -3.40 -1.47
C MET A 398 -13.35 -4.06 -2.82
N THR A 399 -12.24 -4.75 -2.97
CA THR A 399 -11.90 -5.58 -4.13
C THR A 399 -12.20 -7.05 -3.83
N SER A 400 -12.28 -7.89 -4.86
CA SER A 400 -12.32 -9.35 -4.67
C SER A 400 -11.18 -9.84 -3.75
N ARG A 401 -9.97 -9.28 -3.91
CA ARG A 401 -8.83 -9.60 -3.03
C ARG A 401 -9.07 -9.14 -1.60
N SER A 402 -9.44 -7.88 -1.37
CA SER A 402 -9.57 -7.35 -0.01
C SER A 402 -10.75 -7.96 0.76
N LEU A 403 -11.88 -8.24 0.10
CA LEU A 403 -12.99 -9.00 0.70
C LEU A 403 -12.53 -10.39 1.15
N SER A 404 -11.75 -11.09 0.33
CA SER A 404 -11.28 -12.45 0.62
C SER A 404 -10.25 -12.53 1.75
N CYS A 405 -9.45 -11.47 1.89
CA CYS A 405 -8.37 -11.39 2.88
C CYS A 405 -8.86 -10.84 4.22
N ASN A 406 -9.90 -10.00 4.24
CA ASN A 406 -10.42 -9.39 5.45
C ASN A 406 -11.92 -9.05 5.32
N PRO A 407 -12.82 -10.05 5.32
CA PRO A 407 -14.25 -9.81 5.13
C PRO A 407 -14.85 -8.96 6.26
N LYS A 408 -14.37 -9.13 7.50
CA LYS A 408 -14.85 -8.39 8.68
C LYS A 408 -14.64 -6.88 8.56
N ARG A 409 -13.53 -6.42 7.96
CA ARG A 409 -13.28 -4.99 7.66
C ARG A 409 -14.42 -4.35 6.85
N TYR A 410 -15.10 -5.15 6.05
CA TYR A 410 -16.19 -4.70 5.18
C TYR A 410 -17.58 -5.08 5.73
N GLY A 411 -17.66 -5.55 6.98
CA GLY A 411 -18.91 -6.00 7.60
C GLY A 411 -19.40 -7.37 7.12
N PHE A 412 -18.52 -8.19 6.55
CA PHE A 412 -18.83 -9.54 6.06
C PHE A 412 -18.26 -10.64 6.93
N VAL A 413 -18.93 -11.79 6.91
CA VAL A 413 -18.42 -13.07 7.40
C VAL A 413 -18.46 -14.10 6.28
N GLU A 414 -17.51 -15.03 6.29
CA GLU A 414 -17.53 -16.15 5.36
C GLU A 414 -18.56 -17.19 5.81
N ILE A 415 -19.33 -17.71 4.86
CA ILE A 415 -20.32 -18.75 5.08
C ILE A 415 -20.04 -19.95 4.16
N PRO A 416 -20.44 -21.17 4.55
CA PRO A 416 -20.41 -22.31 3.64
C PRO A 416 -21.19 -22.00 2.36
N LEU A 417 -20.63 -22.33 1.19
CA LEU A 417 -21.26 -22.06 -0.12
C LEU A 417 -22.72 -22.54 -0.18
N LYS A 418 -23.03 -23.71 0.41
CA LYS A 418 -24.39 -24.29 0.44
C LYS A 418 -25.40 -23.45 1.22
N GLN A 419 -24.95 -22.51 2.06
CA GLN A 419 -25.79 -21.60 2.84
C GLN A 419 -25.97 -20.23 2.16
N ALA A 420 -25.36 -20.02 0.99
CA ALA A 420 -25.51 -18.78 0.23
C ALA A 420 -26.97 -18.54 -0.13
N SER A 421 -27.44 -17.34 0.15
CA SER A 421 -28.80 -16.86 -0.05
C SER A 421 -28.78 -15.59 -0.90
N PRO A 422 -29.91 -15.17 -1.51
CA PRO A 422 -30.00 -13.92 -2.24
C PRO A 422 -29.36 -12.74 -1.49
N GLY A 423 -28.56 -11.96 -2.20
CA GLY A 423 -27.81 -10.83 -1.65
C GLY A 423 -26.41 -11.17 -1.15
N ASP A 424 -26.06 -12.44 -0.90
CA ASP A 424 -24.69 -12.80 -0.48
C ASP A 424 -23.67 -12.62 -1.62
N VAL A 425 -22.40 -12.38 -1.25
CA VAL A 425 -21.31 -12.20 -2.22
C VAL A 425 -20.64 -13.53 -2.51
N MET A 426 -20.69 -13.94 -3.77
CA MET A 426 -20.02 -15.13 -4.30
C MET A 426 -18.62 -14.77 -4.77
N TRP A 427 -17.62 -15.56 -4.39
CA TRP A 427 -16.22 -15.23 -4.60
C TRP A 427 -15.39 -16.38 -5.19
N ASN A 428 -14.49 -16.02 -6.10
CA ASN A 428 -13.34 -16.84 -6.50
C ASN A 428 -12.12 -15.95 -6.74
N LYS A 429 -10.96 -16.58 -7.00
CA LYS A 429 -9.70 -15.85 -7.19
C LYS A 429 -9.82 -14.83 -8.33
N GLY A 430 -9.89 -13.55 -7.95
CA GLY A 430 -9.93 -12.41 -8.87
C GLY A 430 -11.33 -11.91 -9.23
N HIS A 431 -12.42 -12.57 -8.84
CA HIS A 431 -13.78 -12.17 -9.24
C HIS A 431 -14.83 -12.34 -8.13
N VAL A 432 -15.86 -11.49 -8.18
CA VAL A 432 -16.98 -11.46 -7.23
C VAL A 432 -18.30 -11.23 -7.95
N ALA A 433 -19.38 -11.76 -7.39
CA ALA A 433 -20.74 -11.64 -7.89
C ALA A 433 -21.74 -11.60 -6.73
N ILE A 434 -23.00 -11.20 -7.00
CA ILE A 434 -24.09 -11.20 -6.00
C ILE A 434 -25.02 -12.37 -6.28
N MET A 435 -25.35 -13.16 -5.26
CA MET A 435 -26.35 -14.23 -5.35
C MET A 435 -27.74 -13.64 -5.64
N TYR A 436 -28.41 -14.13 -6.67
CA TYR A 436 -29.72 -13.61 -7.10
C TYR A 436 -30.88 -14.39 -6.46
N ASP A 437 -30.92 -15.71 -6.64
CA ASP A 437 -32.08 -16.55 -6.31
C ASP A 437 -31.68 -17.96 -5.81
N GLY A 438 -30.44 -18.12 -5.34
CA GLY A 438 -29.87 -19.39 -4.90
C GLY A 438 -29.39 -20.32 -6.03
N LYS A 439 -29.69 -20.00 -7.29
CA LYS A 439 -29.22 -20.75 -8.48
C LYS A 439 -28.49 -19.87 -9.50
N ASN A 440 -28.72 -18.57 -9.46
CA ASN A 440 -28.16 -17.58 -10.36
C ASN A 440 -27.39 -16.49 -9.61
N VAL A 441 -26.45 -15.85 -10.29
CA VAL A 441 -25.70 -14.69 -9.80
C VAL A 441 -25.81 -13.52 -10.75
N ILE A 442 -25.74 -12.30 -10.23
CA ILE A 442 -25.54 -11.07 -11.00
C ILE A 442 -24.07 -10.69 -10.91
N GLU A 443 -23.43 -10.47 -12.06
CA GLU A 443 -22.01 -10.18 -12.13
C GLU A 443 -21.66 -9.20 -13.24
N ALA A 444 -20.61 -8.42 -13.03
CA ALA A 444 -19.97 -7.66 -14.10
C ALA A 444 -18.91 -8.57 -14.75
N SER A 445 -19.14 -8.99 -16.00
CA SER A 445 -18.27 -9.96 -16.69
C SER A 445 -17.26 -9.28 -17.60
N GLN A 446 -15.98 -9.63 -17.47
CA GLN A 446 -14.91 -9.21 -18.40
C GLN A 446 -14.94 -9.91 -19.75
N THR A 447 -15.54 -11.10 -19.82
CA THR A 447 -15.42 -12.01 -20.96
C THR A 447 -16.73 -12.20 -21.72
N LYS A 448 -17.88 -12.04 -21.05
CA LYS A 448 -19.21 -12.17 -21.66
C LYS A 448 -19.81 -10.79 -21.89
N GLY A 449 -19.62 -10.26 -23.09
CA GLY A 449 -20.21 -8.99 -23.52
C GLY A 449 -19.63 -7.73 -22.86
N LYS A 450 -18.65 -7.87 -21.94
CA LYS A 450 -18.11 -6.76 -21.14
C LYS A 450 -19.21 -5.93 -20.50
N THR A 451 -20.21 -6.59 -19.90
CA THR A 451 -21.35 -5.95 -19.25
C THR A 451 -21.76 -6.67 -17.98
N VAL A 452 -22.68 -6.06 -17.23
CA VAL A 452 -23.35 -6.72 -16.11
C VAL A 452 -24.45 -7.63 -16.63
N ILE A 453 -24.40 -8.90 -16.22
CA ILE A 453 -25.28 -9.97 -16.69
C ILE A 453 -25.72 -10.86 -15.54
N GLN A 454 -26.84 -11.56 -15.72
CA GLN A 454 -27.26 -12.65 -14.85
C GLN A 454 -26.77 -13.98 -15.43
N THR A 455 -26.14 -14.83 -14.63
CA THR A 455 -25.67 -16.16 -15.06
C THR A 455 -26.03 -17.25 -14.05
N ALA A 456 -26.18 -18.48 -14.53
CA ALA A 456 -26.38 -19.64 -13.65
C ALA A 456 -25.10 -19.94 -12.87
N TRP A 457 -25.22 -20.15 -11.56
CA TRP A 457 -24.11 -20.53 -10.69
C TRP A 457 -23.51 -21.89 -11.12
N ASN A 458 -24.35 -22.89 -11.38
CA ASN A 458 -23.92 -24.27 -11.68
C ASN A 458 -23.40 -24.52 -13.10
N ARG A 459 -23.34 -23.50 -13.98
CA ARG A 459 -22.76 -23.64 -15.32
C ARG A 459 -21.41 -22.91 -15.38
N ASN A 460 -20.37 -23.63 -14.96
CA ASN A 460 -18.95 -23.32 -15.20
C ASN A 460 -18.36 -22.11 -14.45
N LYS A 461 -18.84 -21.75 -13.26
CA LYS A 461 -18.19 -20.76 -12.39
C LYS A 461 -17.80 -21.36 -11.05
N ASN A 462 -16.49 -21.58 -10.89
CA ASN A 462 -15.85 -22.09 -9.68
C ASN A 462 -15.84 -21.04 -8.56
N PHE A 463 -17.01 -20.57 -8.10
CA PHE A 463 -17.08 -19.81 -6.84
C PHE A 463 -16.68 -20.73 -5.70
N THR A 464 -15.58 -20.40 -5.03
CA THR A 464 -14.96 -21.23 -3.98
C THR A 464 -15.34 -20.77 -2.59
N ARG A 465 -15.87 -19.54 -2.44
CA ARG A 465 -16.22 -18.93 -1.14
C ARG A 465 -17.50 -18.10 -1.27
N ALA A 466 -18.23 -17.94 -0.16
CA ALA A 466 -19.40 -17.07 -0.06
C ALA A 466 -19.28 -16.18 1.19
N PHE A 467 -19.72 -14.93 1.09
CA PHE A 467 -19.67 -13.95 2.16
C PHE A 467 -21.04 -13.33 2.41
N ARG A 468 -21.44 -13.29 3.68
CA ARG A 468 -22.68 -12.66 4.14
C ARG A 468 -22.38 -11.39 4.91
N TYR A 469 -23.10 -10.32 4.61
CA TYR A 469 -23.02 -9.08 5.39
C TYR A 469 -23.76 -9.25 6.71
N VAL A 470 -23.11 -8.89 7.82
CA VAL A 470 -23.66 -9.01 9.19
C VAL A 470 -23.56 -7.72 9.99
N GLY A 471 -23.13 -6.62 9.36
CA GLY A 471 -22.83 -5.37 10.05
C GLY A 471 -21.38 -5.32 10.53
N GLY A 472 -20.87 -4.11 10.75
CA GLY A 472 -19.52 -3.81 11.21
C GLY A 472 -19.54 -2.90 12.41
#